data_AF-A0A2V7BC29-F1
#
_entry.id   AF-A0A2V7BC29-F1
#
_cell.length_a   1.000
_cell.length_b   1.000
_cell.length_c   1.000
_cell.angle_alpha   90.00
_cell.angle_beta   90.00
_cell.angle_gamma   90.00
#
_symmetry.space_group_name_H-M   'P 1'
#
loop_
_entity.id
_entity.type
_entity.pdbx_description
1 polymer ?
#
loop_
_entity_poly.entity_id
_entity_poly.type
_entity_poly.pdbx_seq_one_letter_code
_entity_poly.pdbx_strand_id
1 'polypeptide(L)'
;ATRVARARFGDGGVGLSPFPYALIFPQDEHERVLIERLRELGVTVEHRVELLGFEDAGDRVRARLRRVDGTEEACEAAYIAGCDGAHSTVRDGLAIGFPGGTYAHLFYVADVEARGPAMDGELHGALDEAEFLLVFPLKGDRRARLIGVVRDDAETRHDTLTWNDVSKDVIDRMGITVERVNWFSTYHVHHRVADHFQKGRAFLLGDAAHVHSPVGGQGMNTGIGDAVNLAWKLADVLHGRAPASLLESYEPERIAFGRRLVATTDRAFTFITSRGPIARRVRVNVVPVVVPLVFRLRAARRLMFRTISQTGVSYRGSRLSMGRAGRVHGGDRLPWVQGADNFAPLRSLAWQVHVYGAAAPEIEAACRERKLALHVFPWRPEIRGTGLRRNALYLVRPDGYVALADPDARASTLARYLAERLATRQS
;
A
#
# COMPACT_ATOMS: atom_id res chain seq x y z
N ALA A 1 -31.65 -21.17 3.20
CA ALA A 1 -30.33 -21.82 3.35
C ALA A 1 -29.24 -20.81 3.07
N THR A 2 -28.41 -20.49 4.07
CA THR A 2 -27.26 -19.59 3.92
C THR A 2 -26.26 -20.22 2.96
N ARG A 3 -25.98 -19.56 1.83
CA ARG A 3 -24.99 -20.04 0.85
C ARG A 3 -23.60 -19.59 1.30
N VAL A 4 -22.76 -20.55 1.71
CA VAL A 4 -21.38 -20.26 2.14
C VAL A 4 -20.43 -20.44 0.96
N ALA A 5 -19.62 -19.44 0.70
CA ALA A 5 -18.51 -19.49 -0.25
C ALA A 5 -17.19 -19.44 0.52
N ARG A 6 -16.25 -20.35 0.21
CA ARG A 6 -14.89 -20.36 0.78
C ARG A 6 -13.86 -20.09 -0.30
N ALA A 7 -12.86 -19.27 0.02
CA ALA A 7 -11.74 -18.97 -0.86
C ALA A 7 -10.45 -18.81 -0.03
N ARG A 8 -9.36 -19.41 -0.51
CA ARG A 8 -8.03 -19.25 0.09
C ARG A 8 -7.25 -18.16 -0.65
N PHE A 9 -6.99 -17.05 0.02
CA PHE A 9 -6.28 -15.91 -0.57
C PHE A 9 -4.85 -16.29 -1.02
N GLY A 10 -4.14 -17.06 -0.20
CA GLY A 10 -2.74 -17.40 -0.44
C GLY A 10 -2.46 -18.18 -1.73
N ASP A 11 -3.41 -19.02 -2.17
CA ASP A 11 -3.30 -19.78 -3.43
C ASP A 11 -3.15 -18.87 -4.66
N GLY A 12 -3.61 -17.61 -4.57
CA GLY A 12 -3.43 -16.60 -5.61
C GLY A 12 -2.01 -16.05 -5.71
N GLY A 13 -1.25 -16.07 -4.61
CA GLY A 13 0.13 -15.55 -4.53
C GLY A 13 1.22 -16.56 -4.86
N VAL A 14 0.91 -17.86 -4.89
CA VAL A 14 1.89 -18.92 -5.12
C VAL A 14 2.59 -18.74 -6.48
N GLY A 15 3.93 -18.65 -6.41
CA GLY A 15 4.81 -18.39 -7.55
C GLY A 15 4.79 -16.94 -8.06
N LEU A 16 4.18 -16.01 -7.31
CA LEU A 16 4.22 -14.55 -7.58
C LEU A 16 4.95 -13.77 -6.48
N SER A 17 4.90 -14.25 -5.24
CA SER A 17 5.52 -13.63 -4.07
C SER A 17 6.09 -14.73 -3.14
N PRO A 18 7.23 -14.48 -2.46
CA PRO A 18 7.68 -15.34 -1.38
C PRO A 18 6.76 -15.28 -0.16
N PHE A 19 5.85 -14.30 -0.11
CA PHE A 19 4.86 -14.10 0.95
C PHE A 19 3.44 -14.21 0.37
N PRO A 20 2.99 -15.42 -0.02
CA PRO A 20 1.66 -15.63 -0.59
C PRO A 20 0.61 -15.74 0.52
N TYR A 21 0.53 -14.76 1.41
CA TYR A 21 -0.42 -14.73 2.52
C TYR A 21 -0.75 -13.29 2.91
N ALA A 22 -1.85 -13.13 3.64
CA ALA A 22 -2.16 -11.88 4.33
C ALA A 22 -1.70 -12.03 5.79
N LEU A 23 -0.90 -11.09 6.28
CA LEU A 23 -0.51 -11.05 7.68
C LEU A 23 -1.48 -10.13 8.42
N ILE A 24 -2.20 -10.69 9.39
CA ILE A 24 -3.04 -9.90 10.29
C ILE A 24 -2.19 -9.54 11.50
N PHE A 25 -1.75 -8.28 11.55
CA PHE A 25 -0.89 -7.77 12.61
C PHE A 25 -1.44 -6.41 13.08
N PRO A 26 -1.70 -6.23 14.39
CA PRO A 26 -2.27 -5.00 14.92
C PRO A 26 -1.44 -3.77 14.57
N GLN A 27 -2.11 -2.63 14.38
CA GLN A 27 -1.44 -1.39 13.96
C GLN A 27 -0.55 -0.82 15.06
N ASP A 28 -0.97 -0.90 16.33
CA ASP A 28 -0.18 -0.49 17.48
C ASP A 28 1.12 -1.30 17.61
N GLU A 29 1.05 -2.62 17.34
CA GLU A 29 2.25 -3.46 17.29
C GLU A 29 3.14 -3.09 16.08
N HIS A 30 2.56 -2.75 14.92
CA HIS A 30 3.31 -2.27 13.74
C HIS A 30 4.08 -0.98 14.06
N GLU A 31 3.41 0.02 14.63
CA GLU A 31 3.99 1.30 14.98
C GLU A 31 5.16 1.12 15.96
N ARG A 32 4.98 0.28 16.99
CA ARG A 32 6.04 -0.04 17.95
C ARG A 32 7.27 -0.62 17.27
N VAL A 33 7.11 -1.59 16.37
CA VAL A 33 8.24 -2.20 15.63
C VAL A 33 9.00 -1.16 14.80
N LEU A 34 8.29 -0.25 14.14
CA LEU A 34 8.91 0.81 13.33
C LEU A 34 9.65 1.83 14.20
N ILE A 35 9.07 2.24 15.34
CA ILE A 35 9.69 3.16 16.29
C ILE A 35 10.94 2.54 16.93
N GLU A 36 10.87 1.26 17.33
CA GLU A 36 12.02 0.52 17.85
C GLU A 36 13.14 0.46 16.81
N ARG A 37 12.80 0.20 15.54
CA ARG A 37 13.78 0.19 14.46
C ARG A 37 14.42 1.56 14.21
N LEU A 38 13.66 2.64 14.30
CA LEU A 38 14.20 4.01 14.23
C LEU A 38 15.18 4.26 15.38
N ARG A 39 14.83 3.84 16.60
CA ARG A 39 15.72 3.96 17.77
C ARG A 39 17.02 3.19 17.59
N GLU A 40 16.98 1.97 17.08
CA GLU A 40 18.19 1.18 16.75
C GLU A 40 19.09 1.87 15.72
N LEU A 41 18.50 2.68 14.83
CA LEU A 41 19.21 3.48 13.84
C LEU A 41 19.64 4.85 14.37
N GLY A 42 19.45 5.13 15.66
CA GLY A 42 19.80 6.40 16.30
C GLY A 42 18.83 7.55 16.00
N VAL A 43 17.65 7.26 15.45
CA VAL A 43 16.60 8.25 15.18
C VAL A 43 15.61 8.27 16.34
N THR A 44 15.36 9.44 16.91
CA THR A 44 14.39 9.63 17.99
C THR A 44 13.10 10.22 17.44
N VAL A 45 11.97 9.63 17.84
CA VAL A 45 10.63 10.19 17.57
C VAL A 45 10.25 11.11 18.73
N GLU A 46 10.09 12.40 18.45
CA GLU A 46 9.59 13.36 19.43
C GLU A 46 8.06 13.29 19.49
N HIS A 47 7.54 12.78 20.61
CA HIS A 47 6.10 12.74 20.86
C HIS A 47 5.59 14.03 21.47
N ARG A 48 4.32 14.37 21.20
CA ARG A 48 3.66 15.60 21.71
C ARG A 48 4.39 16.88 21.28
N VAL A 49 4.87 16.88 20.04
CA VAL A 49 5.37 18.05 19.33
C VAL A 49 4.45 18.28 18.14
N GLU A 50 3.71 19.38 18.17
CA GLU A 50 2.68 19.71 17.18
C GLU A 50 3.25 20.66 16.13
N LEU A 51 3.08 20.35 14.84
CA LEU A 51 3.37 21.30 13.76
C LEU A 51 2.26 22.35 13.71
N LEU A 52 2.61 23.62 13.89
CA LEU A 52 1.65 24.74 13.81
C LEU A 52 1.55 25.33 12.41
N GLY A 53 2.58 25.14 11.60
CA GLY A 53 2.68 25.66 10.25
C GLY A 53 4.12 25.67 9.76
N PHE A 54 4.29 25.90 8.47
CA PHE A 54 5.60 25.96 7.86
C PHE A 54 5.62 26.87 6.63
N GLU A 55 6.82 27.23 6.20
CA GLU A 55 7.09 27.98 4.98
C GLU A 55 8.17 27.26 4.17
N ASP A 56 8.00 27.18 2.85
CA ASP A 56 9.06 26.79 1.92
C ASP A 56 9.85 28.05 1.52
N ALA A 57 11.06 28.20 2.06
CA ALA A 57 11.95 29.32 1.80
C ALA A 57 12.79 29.15 0.51
N GLY A 58 12.51 28.11 -0.30
CA GLY A 58 13.17 27.83 -1.57
C GLY A 58 14.42 26.97 -1.45
N ASP A 59 15.24 27.16 -0.42
CA ASP A 59 16.41 26.31 -0.10
C ASP A 59 16.17 25.37 1.09
N ARG A 60 15.24 25.72 1.97
CA ARG A 60 14.84 24.96 3.17
C ARG A 60 13.36 25.18 3.50
N VAL A 61 12.85 24.33 4.37
CA VAL A 61 11.56 24.48 5.05
C VAL A 61 11.80 25.05 6.45
N ARG A 62 11.02 26.06 6.83
CA ARG A 62 10.97 26.60 8.19
C ARG A 62 9.65 26.21 8.83
N ALA A 63 9.68 25.34 9.83
CA ALA A 63 8.52 24.88 10.57
C ALA A 63 8.43 25.56 11.93
N ARG A 64 7.22 25.86 12.38
CA ARG A 64 6.92 26.25 13.77
C ARG A 64 6.31 25.06 14.48
N LEU A 65 6.91 24.68 15.61
CA LEU A 65 6.51 23.54 16.41
C LEU A 65 6.05 24.03 17.78
N ARG A 66 5.07 23.34 18.37
CA ARG A 66 4.64 23.55 19.75
C ARG A 66 4.99 22.33 20.59
N ARG A 67 5.68 22.56 21.70
CA ARG A 67 6.01 21.52 22.69
C ARG A 67 4.89 21.37 23.71
N VAL A 68 4.97 20.29 24.50
CA VAL A 68 3.98 19.94 25.53
C VAL A 68 3.83 21.00 26.62
N ASP A 69 4.86 21.80 26.89
CA ASP A 69 4.85 22.91 27.85
C ASP A 69 4.26 24.21 27.25
N GLY A 70 3.78 24.15 26.00
CA GLY A 70 3.22 25.29 25.27
C GLY A 70 4.26 26.18 24.60
N THR A 71 5.56 25.92 24.78
CA THR A 71 6.61 26.68 24.10
C THR A 71 6.58 26.44 22.60
N GLU A 72 6.82 27.50 21.84
CA GLU A 72 6.97 27.43 20.39
C GLU A 72 8.45 27.48 20.02
N GLU A 73 8.86 26.63 19.08
CA GLU A 73 10.21 26.60 18.54
C GLU A 73 10.20 26.60 17.01
N ALA A 74 11.27 27.13 16.43
CA ALA A 74 11.51 27.08 14.99
C ALA A 74 12.43 25.91 14.64
N CYS A 75 12.07 25.16 13.61
CA CYS A 75 12.86 24.05 13.07
C CYS A 75 13.13 24.29 11.58
N GLU A 76 14.38 24.12 11.16
CA GLU A 76 14.77 24.19 9.75
C GLU A 76 15.12 22.80 9.22
N ALA A 77 14.58 22.43 8.06
CA ALA A 77 14.84 21.16 7.40
C ALA A 77 14.94 21.34 5.88
N ALA A 78 15.65 20.46 5.19
CA ALA A 78 15.74 20.53 3.72
C ALA A 78 14.41 20.22 3.02
N TYR A 79 13.55 19.40 3.65
CA TYR A 79 12.25 18.96 3.16
C TYR A 79 11.31 18.68 4.34
N ILE A 80 10.00 18.67 4.08
CA ILE A 80 8.97 18.22 5.02
C ILE A 80 8.07 17.15 4.37
N ALA A 81 7.70 16.14 5.15
CA ALA A 81 6.82 15.06 4.72
C ALA A 81 5.61 14.98 5.67
N GLY A 82 4.42 15.31 5.15
CA GLY A 82 3.14 15.18 5.84
C GLY A 82 2.70 13.73 5.91
N CYS A 83 2.89 13.13 7.07
CA CYS A 83 2.39 11.80 7.47
C CYS A 83 1.36 11.94 8.62
N ASP A 84 0.68 13.08 8.68
CA ASP A 84 -0.10 13.61 9.81
C ASP A 84 -1.61 13.36 9.67
N GLY A 85 -1.98 12.31 8.96
CA GLY A 85 -3.35 11.79 8.90
C GLY A 85 -4.33 12.63 8.06
N ALA A 86 -5.61 12.26 8.11
CA ALA A 86 -6.65 12.86 7.26
C ALA A 86 -6.82 14.38 7.48
N HIS A 87 -6.53 14.89 8.68
CA HIS A 87 -6.56 16.32 9.03
C HIS A 87 -5.17 16.98 8.94
N SER A 88 -4.41 16.61 7.91
CA SER A 88 -3.03 17.03 7.70
C SER A 88 -2.84 18.56 7.72
N THR A 89 -2.07 19.04 8.69
CA THR A 89 -1.59 20.41 8.76
C THR A 89 -0.63 20.71 7.61
N VAL A 90 0.15 19.72 7.16
CA VAL A 90 1.03 19.89 6.00
C VAL A 90 0.22 20.17 4.73
N ARG A 91 -0.82 19.38 4.48
CA ARG A 91 -1.69 19.57 3.30
C ARG A 91 -2.37 20.94 3.32
N ASP A 92 -2.90 21.32 4.47
CA ASP A 92 -3.60 22.59 4.64
C ASP A 92 -2.62 23.77 4.47
N GLY A 93 -1.40 23.66 5.02
CA GLY A 93 -0.32 24.64 4.82
C GLY A 93 0.14 24.78 3.36
N LEU A 94 0.01 23.73 2.55
CA LEU A 94 0.26 23.79 1.10
C LEU A 94 -0.90 24.36 0.30
N ALA A 95 -2.06 24.57 0.92
CA ALA A 95 -3.32 24.89 0.26
C ALA A 95 -3.66 23.89 -0.86
N ILE A 96 -3.44 22.59 -0.60
CA ILE A 96 -3.77 21.52 -1.53
C ILE A 96 -5.20 21.03 -1.25
N GLY A 97 -6.03 21.03 -2.29
CA GLY A 97 -7.40 20.52 -2.19
C GLY A 97 -7.44 19.03 -1.86
N PHE A 98 -8.49 18.62 -1.17
CA PHE A 98 -8.74 17.22 -0.80
C PHE A 98 -10.10 16.73 -1.31
N PRO A 99 -10.29 16.70 -2.65
CA PRO A 99 -11.55 16.33 -3.26
C PRO A 99 -11.89 14.86 -3.02
N GLY A 100 -13.20 14.59 -3.07
CA GLY A 100 -13.77 13.28 -2.88
C GLY A 100 -15.10 13.36 -2.16
N GLY A 101 -15.56 12.25 -1.61
CA GLY A 101 -16.85 12.15 -0.98
C GLY A 101 -16.82 11.35 0.32
N THR A 102 -17.97 11.35 0.98
CA THR A 102 -18.25 10.53 2.16
C THR A 102 -19.30 9.51 1.74
N TYR A 103 -19.09 8.24 2.05
CA TYR A 103 -20.13 7.24 1.81
C TYR A 103 -21.29 7.48 2.76
N ALA A 104 -22.52 7.29 2.26
CA ALA A 104 -23.73 7.56 3.00
C ALA A 104 -23.90 6.64 4.23
N HIS A 105 -23.35 5.43 4.20
CA HIS A 105 -23.51 4.47 5.29
C HIS A 105 -22.53 4.75 6.44
N LEU A 106 -23.03 4.68 7.67
CA LEU A 106 -22.22 4.67 8.88
C LEU A 106 -21.71 3.25 9.17
N PHE A 107 -20.40 3.11 9.36
CA PHE A 107 -19.78 1.83 9.70
C PHE A 107 -19.52 1.76 11.20
N TYR A 108 -19.48 0.54 11.73
CA TYR A 108 -18.98 0.28 13.06
C TYR A 108 -17.80 -0.69 13.00
N VAL A 109 -16.92 -0.57 13.99
CA VAL A 109 -15.87 -1.52 14.31
C VAL A 109 -15.97 -1.90 15.78
N ALA A 110 -15.86 -3.19 16.07
CA ALA A 110 -15.89 -3.71 17.43
C ALA A 110 -14.81 -4.77 17.63
N ASP A 111 -13.93 -4.57 18.61
CA ASP A 111 -12.99 -5.61 19.04
C ASP A 111 -13.62 -6.41 20.16
N VAL A 112 -13.82 -7.70 19.93
CA VAL A 112 -14.63 -8.57 20.79
C VAL A 112 -13.87 -9.83 21.19
N GLU A 113 -14.30 -10.41 22.31
CA GLU A 113 -14.10 -11.82 22.62
C GLU A 113 -15.41 -12.56 22.37
N ALA A 114 -15.35 -13.60 21.55
CA ALA A 114 -16.53 -14.29 21.07
C ALA A 114 -16.31 -15.79 20.86
N ARG A 115 -17.40 -16.56 20.91
CA ARG A 115 -17.46 -17.98 20.47
C ARG A 115 -18.19 -18.09 19.16
N GLY A 116 -17.93 -19.14 18.41
CA GLY A 116 -18.73 -19.50 17.24
C GLY A 116 -17.90 -20.16 16.15
N PRO A 117 -18.55 -20.67 15.10
CA PRO A 117 -17.87 -21.31 13.98
C PRO A 117 -17.00 -20.34 13.17
N ALA A 118 -17.28 -19.03 13.23
CA ALA A 118 -16.49 -17.99 12.55
C ALA A 118 -15.26 -17.52 13.38
N MET A 119 -15.04 -18.10 14.57
CA MET A 119 -13.91 -17.79 15.45
C MET A 119 -12.80 -18.84 15.29
N ASP A 120 -12.48 -19.20 14.05
CA ASP A 120 -11.55 -20.28 13.67
C ASP A 120 -10.17 -19.78 13.19
N GLY A 121 -9.92 -18.47 13.31
CA GLY A 121 -8.68 -17.86 12.84
C GLY A 121 -8.66 -17.52 11.34
N GLU A 122 -9.77 -17.70 10.63
CA GLU A 122 -9.93 -17.26 9.24
C GLU A 122 -10.70 -15.93 9.13
N LEU A 123 -10.55 -15.25 7.98
CA LEU A 123 -11.37 -14.08 7.65
C LEU A 123 -12.74 -14.56 7.16
N HIS A 124 -13.80 -14.12 7.83
CA HIS A 124 -15.17 -14.39 7.38
C HIS A 124 -15.87 -13.12 6.91
N GLY A 125 -16.75 -13.26 5.93
CA GLY A 125 -17.60 -12.19 5.45
C GLY A 125 -19.03 -12.68 5.24
N ALA A 126 -19.99 -11.98 5.82
CA ALA A 126 -21.40 -12.17 5.55
C ALA A 126 -21.97 -10.96 4.80
N LEU A 127 -22.74 -11.25 3.77
CA LEU A 127 -23.45 -10.28 2.92
C LEU A 127 -24.93 -10.66 2.92
N ASP A 128 -25.80 -9.78 3.41
CA ASP A 128 -27.25 -9.97 3.43
C ASP A 128 -27.99 -8.78 2.76
N GLU A 129 -29.32 -8.83 2.75
CA GLU A 129 -30.22 -7.90 2.05
C GLU A 129 -29.98 -6.42 2.37
N ALA A 130 -29.47 -6.09 3.57
CA ALA A 130 -29.01 -4.76 3.96
C ALA A 130 -27.78 -4.75 4.90
N GLU A 131 -27.29 -5.92 5.32
CA GLU A 131 -26.25 -6.05 6.34
C GLU A 131 -24.96 -6.64 5.76
N PHE A 132 -23.84 -6.06 6.17
CA PHE A 132 -22.50 -6.50 5.86
C PHE A 132 -21.77 -6.72 7.18
N LEU A 133 -21.10 -7.85 7.32
CA LEU A 133 -20.21 -8.12 8.45
C LEU A 133 -18.92 -8.75 7.95
N LEU A 134 -17.80 -8.17 8.33
CA LEU A 134 -16.49 -8.82 8.27
C LEU A 134 -16.04 -9.20 9.66
N VAL A 135 -15.47 -10.40 9.76
CA VAL A 135 -14.85 -10.92 10.98
C VAL A 135 -13.37 -11.10 10.68
N PHE A 136 -12.54 -10.27 11.32
CA PHE A 136 -11.09 -10.39 11.26
C PHE A 136 -10.60 -11.05 12.53
N PRO A 137 -9.86 -12.17 12.45
CA PRO A 137 -9.27 -12.77 13.63
C PRO A 137 -8.17 -11.85 14.18
N LEU A 138 -8.16 -11.62 15.49
CA LEU A 138 -7.10 -10.89 16.17
C LEU A 138 -6.16 -11.86 16.86
N LYS A 139 -4.98 -11.37 17.26
CA LYS A 139 -4.02 -12.15 18.06
C LYS A 139 -4.63 -12.49 19.42
N GLY A 140 -4.52 -13.76 19.80
CA GLY A 140 -5.10 -14.31 21.03
C GLY A 140 -6.33 -15.18 20.74
N ASP A 141 -6.58 -16.15 21.60
CA ASP A 141 -7.69 -17.07 21.41
C ASP A 141 -9.03 -16.32 21.48
N ARG A 142 -9.94 -16.64 20.56
CA ARG A 142 -11.33 -16.13 20.53
C ARG A 142 -11.49 -14.62 20.46
N ARG A 143 -10.46 -13.91 19.96
CA ARG A 143 -10.51 -12.46 19.71
C ARG A 143 -10.77 -12.18 18.24
N ALA A 144 -11.69 -11.28 17.96
CA ALA A 144 -11.97 -10.84 16.60
C ALA A 144 -12.32 -9.35 16.54
N ARG A 145 -12.07 -8.75 15.38
CA ARG A 145 -12.57 -7.45 14.99
C ARG A 145 -13.75 -7.63 14.05
N LEU A 146 -14.90 -7.15 14.48
CA LEU A 146 -16.13 -7.11 13.71
C LEU A 146 -16.22 -5.76 13.00
N ILE A 147 -16.42 -5.75 11.68
CA ILE A 147 -16.69 -4.54 10.92
C ILE A 147 -18.03 -4.70 10.23
N GLY A 148 -18.97 -3.81 10.50
CA GLY A 148 -20.29 -3.85 9.89
C GLY A 148 -20.86 -2.47 9.59
N VAL A 149 -22.10 -2.46 9.09
CA VAL A 149 -22.86 -1.25 8.78
C VAL A 149 -23.92 -1.03 9.86
N VAL A 150 -24.02 0.19 10.37
CA VAL A 150 -25.10 0.62 11.27
C VAL A 150 -26.38 0.77 10.44
N ARG A 151 -27.53 0.30 10.94
CA ARG A 151 -28.82 0.48 10.26
C ARG A 151 -29.29 1.94 10.43
N ASP A 152 -29.87 2.52 9.38
CA ASP A 152 -30.32 3.93 9.33
C ASP A 152 -31.27 4.33 10.48
N ASP A 153 -32.04 3.38 11.01
CA ASP A 153 -32.98 3.64 12.09
C ASP A 153 -32.29 3.80 13.45
N ALA A 154 -31.06 3.31 13.61
CA ALA A 154 -30.22 3.57 14.77
C ALA A 154 -29.41 4.86 14.62
N GLU A 155 -28.90 5.15 13.41
CA GLU A 155 -28.14 6.38 13.10
C GLU A 155 -28.94 7.66 13.38
N THR A 156 -30.26 7.63 13.20
CA THR A 156 -31.14 8.79 13.43
C THR A 156 -31.61 8.95 14.88
N ARG A 157 -31.30 8.01 15.79
CA ARG A 157 -31.83 8.00 17.17
C ARG A 157 -30.85 8.51 18.24
N HIS A 158 -29.55 8.48 18.00
CA HIS A 158 -28.54 8.78 19.03
C HIS A 158 -27.34 9.55 18.46
N ASP A 159 -26.91 10.62 19.15
CA ASP A 159 -25.71 11.40 18.78
C ASP A 159 -24.40 10.61 18.96
N THR A 160 -24.42 9.58 19.80
CA THR A 160 -23.29 8.66 20.01
C THR A 160 -23.83 7.25 20.12
N LEU A 161 -23.41 6.39 19.18
CA LEU A 161 -23.83 5.00 19.15
C LEU A 161 -22.92 4.15 20.04
N THR A 162 -23.52 3.12 20.63
CA THR A 162 -22.85 2.09 21.40
C THR A 162 -23.02 0.73 20.72
N TRP A 163 -22.33 -0.28 21.24
CA TRP A 163 -22.49 -1.65 20.76
C TRP A 163 -23.95 -2.14 20.81
N ASN A 164 -24.76 -1.67 21.77
CA ASN A 164 -26.14 -2.14 21.89
C ASN A 164 -27.05 -1.60 20.79
N ASP A 165 -26.64 -0.52 20.12
CA ASP A 165 -27.42 0.13 19.08
C ASP A 165 -27.22 -0.51 17.70
N VAL A 166 -26.17 -1.34 17.53
CA VAL A 166 -25.92 -2.03 16.25
C VAL A 166 -26.60 -3.39 16.22
N SER A 167 -27.31 -3.66 15.12
CA SER A 167 -28.01 -4.93 14.85
C SER A 167 -27.13 -6.15 15.10
N LYS A 168 -27.72 -7.16 15.75
CA LYS A 168 -27.06 -8.46 15.99
C LYS A 168 -27.47 -9.53 14.99
N ASP A 169 -28.44 -9.26 14.12
CA ASP A 169 -29.03 -10.24 13.20
C ASP A 169 -27.97 -10.97 12.36
N VAL A 170 -27.04 -10.24 11.73
CA VAL A 170 -25.96 -10.85 10.93
C VAL A 170 -24.92 -11.60 11.79
N ILE A 171 -24.66 -11.13 13.02
CA ILE A 171 -23.72 -11.74 13.96
C ILE A 171 -24.29 -13.09 14.44
N ASP A 172 -25.55 -13.10 14.85
CA ASP A 172 -26.26 -14.29 15.34
C ASP A 172 -26.43 -15.34 14.23
N ARG A 173 -26.70 -14.90 13.00
CA ARG A 173 -26.77 -15.80 11.82
C ARG A 173 -25.43 -16.42 11.45
N MET A 174 -24.32 -15.76 11.76
CA MET A 174 -22.99 -16.34 11.68
C MET A 174 -22.67 -17.28 12.85
N GLY A 175 -23.59 -17.43 13.81
CA GLY A 175 -23.41 -18.25 15.01
C GLY A 175 -22.36 -17.66 15.97
N ILE A 176 -22.14 -16.35 15.93
CA ILE A 176 -21.16 -15.68 16.78
C ILE A 176 -21.85 -15.23 18.06
N THR A 177 -21.36 -15.69 19.21
CA THR A 177 -21.78 -15.24 20.53
C THR A 177 -20.70 -14.36 21.12
N VAL A 178 -20.95 -13.05 21.19
CA VAL A 178 -20.03 -12.07 21.80
C VAL A 178 -20.14 -12.16 23.32
N GLU A 179 -19.04 -12.49 23.98
CA GLU A 179 -18.95 -12.56 25.44
C GLU A 179 -18.51 -11.23 26.05
N ARG A 180 -17.63 -10.50 25.34
CA ARG A 180 -17.09 -9.22 25.79
C ARG A 180 -16.77 -8.32 24.60
N VAL A 181 -17.10 -7.03 24.75
CA VAL A 181 -16.68 -5.97 23.82
C VAL A 181 -15.54 -5.21 24.49
N ASN A 182 -14.35 -5.27 23.91
CA ASN A 182 -13.16 -4.60 24.42
C ASN A 182 -13.07 -3.15 23.91
N TRP A 183 -13.55 -2.90 22.69
CA TRP A 183 -13.55 -1.60 22.06
C TRP A 183 -14.66 -1.51 21.00
N PHE A 184 -15.25 -0.32 20.86
CA PHE A 184 -16.29 -0.05 19.87
C PHE A 184 -16.15 1.39 19.35
N SER A 185 -16.33 1.58 18.05
CA SER A 185 -16.38 2.91 17.44
C SER A 185 -17.20 2.89 16.16
N THR A 186 -17.82 4.03 15.84
CA THR A 186 -18.49 4.28 14.56
C THR A 186 -17.72 5.31 13.74
N TYR A 187 -17.75 5.15 12.42
CA TYR A 187 -17.06 6.06 11.52
C TYR A 187 -17.74 6.09 10.15
N HIS A 188 -17.74 7.27 9.54
CA HIS A 188 -18.04 7.38 8.13
C HIS A 188 -16.81 7.03 7.32
N VAL A 189 -17.04 6.32 6.22
CA VAL A 189 -15.97 6.04 5.27
C VAL A 189 -15.85 7.24 4.34
N HIS A 190 -14.64 7.79 4.24
CA HIS A 190 -14.32 8.81 3.26
C HIS A 190 -13.55 8.19 2.09
N HIS A 191 -13.75 8.74 0.90
CA HIS A 191 -12.88 8.50 -0.25
C HIS A 191 -12.39 9.86 -0.74
N ARG A 192 -11.13 10.18 -0.45
CA ARG A 192 -10.52 11.46 -0.81
C ARG A 192 -9.09 11.25 -1.28
N VAL A 193 -8.66 12.04 -2.24
CA VAL A 193 -7.28 12.05 -2.72
C VAL A 193 -6.87 13.49 -2.89
N ALA A 194 -5.71 13.86 -2.36
CA ALA A 194 -5.16 15.19 -2.51
C ALA A 194 -4.92 15.50 -3.99
N ASP A 195 -5.18 16.74 -4.41
CA ASP A 195 -4.98 17.15 -5.80
C ASP A 195 -3.53 16.98 -6.25
N HIS A 196 -2.61 17.22 -5.30
CA HIS A 196 -1.17 17.07 -5.43
C HIS A 196 -0.61 16.33 -4.21
N PHE A 197 0.44 15.54 -4.43
CA PHE A 197 1.18 14.85 -3.39
C PHE A 197 2.50 15.57 -3.08
N GLN A 198 2.88 16.55 -3.89
CA GLN A 198 4.07 17.36 -3.71
C GLN A 198 3.81 18.81 -4.09
N LYS A 199 4.39 19.74 -3.32
CA LYS A 199 4.52 21.14 -3.72
C LYS A 199 5.82 21.70 -3.14
N GLY A 200 6.73 22.13 -4.02
CA GLY A 200 8.06 22.57 -3.61
C GLY A 200 8.81 21.49 -2.83
N ARG A 201 9.25 21.83 -1.61
CA ARG A 201 9.98 20.95 -0.68
C ARG A 201 9.10 20.15 0.28
N ALA A 202 7.78 20.18 0.08
CA ALA A 202 6.82 19.49 0.92
C ALA A 202 6.12 18.35 0.17
N PHE A 203 5.92 17.24 0.88
CA PHE A 203 5.31 16.01 0.37
C PHE A 203 4.17 15.56 1.27
N LEU A 204 3.17 14.88 0.70
CA LEU A 204 2.07 14.25 1.44
C LEU A 204 2.09 12.75 1.22
N LEU A 205 1.93 11.95 2.28
CA LEU A 205 1.96 10.49 2.23
C LEU A 205 0.88 9.88 3.13
N GLY A 206 0.42 8.67 2.78
CA GLY A 206 -0.61 7.98 3.56
C GLY A 206 -1.89 8.80 3.66
N ASP A 207 -2.52 8.79 4.84
CA ASP A 207 -3.83 9.43 5.07
C ASP A 207 -3.82 10.95 4.86
N ALA A 208 -2.66 11.60 4.93
CA ALA A 208 -2.52 13.01 4.56
C ALA A 208 -2.76 13.26 3.06
N ALA A 209 -2.41 12.28 2.23
CA ALA A 209 -2.52 12.33 0.78
C ALA A 209 -3.77 11.64 0.24
N HIS A 210 -4.24 10.58 0.88
CA HIS A 210 -5.43 9.83 0.43
C HIS A 210 -6.09 9.08 1.57
N VAL A 211 -7.42 9.11 1.61
CA VAL A 211 -8.25 8.30 2.50
C VAL A 211 -9.17 7.47 1.62
N HIS A 212 -9.31 6.19 1.91
CA HIS A 212 -10.16 5.30 1.13
C HIS A 212 -10.89 4.31 2.04
N SER A 213 -11.87 3.60 1.47
CA SER A 213 -12.65 2.61 2.21
C SER A 213 -11.75 1.55 2.86
N PRO A 214 -12.01 1.18 4.14
CA PRO A 214 -11.28 0.10 4.80
C PRO A 214 -11.62 -1.27 4.21
N VAL A 215 -12.61 -1.37 3.30
CA VAL A 215 -12.94 -2.60 2.60
C VAL A 215 -11.75 -3.04 1.73
N GLY A 216 -10.94 -3.94 2.30
CA GLY A 216 -9.71 -4.46 1.73
C GLY A 216 -8.44 -4.25 2.57
N GLY A 217 -8.49 -3.46 3.66
CA GLY A 217 -7.35 -3.27 4.58
C GLY A 217 -6.14 -2.58 3.95
N GLN A 218 -6.35 -1.70 2.96
CA GLN A 218 -5.26 -1.20 2.10
C GLN A 218 -4.64 0.14 2.54
N GLY A 219 -5.18 0.83 3.54
CA GLY A 219 -4.77 2.21 3.90
C GLY A 219 -3.31 2.30 4.29
N MET A 220 -2.97 1.68 5.42
CA MET A 220 -1.60 1.57 5.91
C MET A 220 -0.65 0.95 4.88
N ASN A 221 -1.08 -0.09 4.15
CA ASN A 221 -0.28 -0.71 3.08
C ASN A 221 0.10 0.30 1.98
N THR A 222 -0.85 1.15 1.57
CA THR A 222 -0.62 2.18 0.57
C THR A 222 0.32 3.26 1.11
N GLY A 223 0.10 3.72 2.35
CA GLY A 223 0.96 4.71 3.00
C GLY A 223 2.40 4.23 3.17
N ILE A 224 2.61 2.96 3.56
CA ILE A 224 3.95 2.34 3.58
C ILE A 224 4.56 2.34 2.18
N GLY A 225 3.77 2.00 1.15
CA GLY A 225 4.22 2.07 -0.25
C GLY A 225 4.63 3.48 -0.69
N ASP A 226 3.93 4.51 -0.22
CA ASP A 226 4.29 5.91 -0.46
C ASP A 226 5.63 6.25 0.21
N ALA A 227 5.79 5.89 1.48
CA ALA A 227 7.00 6.15 2.25
C ALA A 227 8.22 5.46 1.62
N VAL A 228 8.09 4.17 1.26
CA VAL A 228 9.16 3.43 0.57
C VAL A 228 9.52 4.07 -0.77
N ASN A 229 8.54 4.58 -1.52
CA ASN A 229 8.79 5.23 -2.81
C ASN A 229 9.50 6.59 -2.67
N LEU A 230 9.15 7.39 -1.66
CA LEU A 230 9.74 8.71 -1.43
C LEU A 230 11.12 8.62 -0.76
N ALA A 231 11.29 7.73 0.23
CA ALA A 231 12.45 7.71 1.11
C ALA A 231 13.78 7.55 0.36
N TRP A 232 13.86 6.63 -0.60
CA TRP A 232 15.11 6.43 -1.35
C TRP A 232 15.42 7.62 -2.28
N LYS A 233 14.38 8.27 -2.83
CA LYS A 233 14.53 9.45 -3.69
C LYS A 233 15.05 10.63 -2.88
N LEU A 234 14.48 10.88 -1.70
CA LEU A 234 14.97 11.87 -0.76
C LEU A 234 16.41 11.58 -0.35
N ALA A 235 16.71 10.33 0.00
CA ALA A 235 18.07 9.93 0.37
C ALA A 235 19.06 10.18 -0.78
N ASP A 236 18.75 9.80 -2.02
CA ASP A 236 19.66 10.01 -3.16
C ASP A 236 19.86 11.50 -3.46
N VAL A 237 18.82 12.33 -3.35
CA VAL A 237 18.95 13.78 -3.53
C VAL A 237 19.75 14.44 -2.41
N LEU A 238 19.46 14.11 -1.15
CA LEU A 238 20.15 14.68 0.01
C LEU A 238 21.64 14.32 0.07
N HIS A 239 22.01 13.14 -0.43
CA HIS A 239 23.41 12.72 -0.53
C HIS A 239 24.09 13.13 -1.85
N GLY A 240 23.43 13.93 -2.70
CA GLY A 240 24.00 14.37 -3.98
C GLY A 240 24.21 13.26 -5.01
N ARG A 241 23.56 12.11 -4.84
CA ARG A 241 23.61 10.96 -5.77
C ARG A 241 22.62 11.09 -6.93
N ALA A 242 21.63 11.96 -6.80
CA ALA A 242 20.63 12.23 -7.83
C ALA A 242 20.23 13.71 -7.85
N PRO A 243 19.79 14.25 -8.99
CA PRO A 243 19.29 15.63 -9.07
C PRO A 243 17.97 15.77 -8.32
N ALA A 244 17.67 16.97 -7.81
CA ALA A 244 16.41 17.27 -7.12
C ALA A 244 15.17 16.94 -7.96
N SER A 245 15.30 17.04 -9.29
CA SER A 245 14.23 16.66 -10.21
C SER A 245 13.80 15.22 -9.97
N LEU A 246 14.63 14.29 -9.46
CA LEU A 246 14.26 12.91 -9.09
C LEU A 246 12.96 12.85 -8.26
N LEU A 247 12.78 13.80 -7.35
CA LEU A 247 11.63 13.88 -6.45
C LEU A 247 10.31 14.08 -7.21
N GLU A 248 10.32 14.77 -8.36
CA GLU A 248 9.14 14.98 -9.23
C GLU A 248 8.56 13.66 -9.78
N SER A 249 9.26 12.54 -9.64
CA SER A 249 8.70 11.22 -9.98
C SER A 249 7.77 10.66 -8.90
N TYR A 250 7.77 11.22 -7.69
CA TYR A 250 6.97 10.72 -6.57
C TYR A 250 5.47 10.83 -6.83
N GLU A 251 4.98 12.06 -7.07
CA GLU A 251 3.56 12.31 -7.30
C GLU A 251 2.98 11.46 -8.45
N PRO A 252 3.48 11.50 -9.70
CA PRO A 252 2.89 10.74 -10.80
C PRO A 252 2.94 9.22 -10.59
N GLU A 253 3.90 8.70 -9.83
CA GLU A 253 3.96 7.28 -9.48
C GLU A 253 2.89 6.89 -8.45
N ARG A 254 2.63 7.73 -7.44
CA ARG A 254 1.79 7.39 -6.29
C ARG A 254 0.35 7.90 -6.40
N ILE A 255 0.13 9.09 -6.95
CA ILE A 255 -1.21 9.67 -7.12
C ILE A 255 -2.06 8.84 -8.10
N ALA A 256 -1.45 8.26 -9.13
CA ALA A 256 -2.12 7.43 -10.11
C ALA A 256 -2.70 6.17 -9.46
N PHE A 257 -2.00 5.61 -8.46
CA PHE A 257 -2.51 4.52 -7.66
C PHE A 257 -3.69 4.96 -6.80
N GLY A 258 -3.57 6.08 -6.07
CA GLY A 258 -4.64 6.62 -5.24
C GLY A 258 -5.93 6.88 -6.04
N ARG A 259 -5.83 7.55 -7.19
CA ARG A 259 -6.97 7.82 -8.07
C ARG A 259 -7.60 6.55 -8.65
N ARG A 260 -6.77 5.60 -9.11
CA ARG A 260 -7.27 4.34 -9.68
C ARG A 260 -7.92 3.47 -8.60
N LEU A 261 -7.36 3.44 -7.40
CA LEU A 261 -7.91 2.76 -6.24
C LEU A 261 -9.28 3.34 -5.90
N VAL A 262 -9.41 4.65 -5.75
CA VAL A 262 -10.71 5.30 -5.49
C VAL A 262 -11.72 4.97 -6.59
N ALA A 263 -11.34 5.09 -7.87
CA ALA A 263 -12.26 4.79 -8.98
C ALA A 263 -12.72 3.32 -9.05
N THR A 264 -11.91 2.36 -8.57
CA THR A 264 -12.28 0.93 -8.58
C THR A 264 -12.97 0.49 -7.29
N THR A 265 -12.50 0.95 -6.13
CA THR A 265 -13.12 0.64 -4.83
C THR A 265 -14.48 1.30 -4.69
N ASP A 266 -14.66 2.53 -5.18
CA ASP A 266 -15.96 3.21 -5.15
C ASP A 266 -17.04 2.44 -5.92
N ARG A 267 -16.72 1.92 -7.12
CA ARG A 267 -17.69 1.12 -7.90
C ARG A 267 -18.02 -0.22 -7.26
N ALA A 268 -17.01 -0.93 -6.74
CA ALA A 268 -17.22 -2.24 -6.12
C ALA A 268 -17.97 -2.10 -4.79
N PHE A 269 -17.60 -1.11 -3.98
CA PHE A 269 -18.20 -0.87 -2.69
C PHE A 269 -19.60 -0.29 -2.81
N THR A 270 -19.81 0.71 -3.67
CA THR A 270 -21.16 1.22 -3.99
C THR A 270 -22.06 0.09 -4.49
N PHE A 271 -21.54 -0.84 -5.29
CA PHE A 271 -22.32 -2.01 -5.71
C PHE A 271 -22.66 -2.95 -4.54
N ILE A 272 -21.69 -3.24 -3.66
CA ILE A 272 -21.89 -4.09 -2.48
C ILE A 272 -22.89 -3.47 -1.50
N THR A 273 -22.84 -2.15 -1.32
CA THR A 273 -23.67 -1.39 -0.36
C THR A 273 -24.92 -0.78 -1.00
N SER A 274 -25.15 -0.97 -2.31
CA SER A 274 -26.33 -0.47 -3.01
C SER A 274 -27.60 -1.19 -2.56
N ARG A 275 -28.67 -0.41 -2.46
CA ARG A 275 -30.01 -0.80 -1.98
C ARG A 275 -30.98 -1.16 -3.11
N GLY A 276 -30.56 -1.03 -4.37
CA GLY A 276 -31.44 -1.27 -5.52
C GLY A 276 -31.88 -2.76 -5.61
N PRO A 277 -33.11 -3.05 -6.06
CA PRO A 277 -33.63 -4.43 -6.16
C PRO A 277 -32.78 -5.31 -7.10
N ILE A 278 -32.15 -4.72 -8.12
CA ILE A 278 -31.20 -5.39 -9.01
C ILE A 278 -29.89 -5.70 -8.28
N ALA A 279 -29.30 -4.74 -7.55
CA ALA A 279 -28.09 -4.95 -6.77
C ALA A 279 -28.29 -6.05 -5.72
N ARG A 280 -29.45 -6.04 -5.04
CA ARG A 280 -29.89 -7.11 -4.13
C ARG A 280 -29.95 -8.47 -4.82
N ARG A 281 -30.59 -8.56 -5.99
CA ARG A 281 -30.72 -9.81 -6.75
C ARG A 281 -29.35 -10.39 -7.13
N VAL A 282 -28.41 -9.54 -7.56
CA VAL A 282 -27.05 -9.97 -7.90
C VAL A 282 -26.27 -10.39 -6.65
N ARG A 283 -26.31 -9.61 -5.56
CA ARG A 283 -25.61 -9.93 -4.30
C ARG A 283 -26.06 -11.25 -3.68
N VAL A 284 -27.36 -11.54 -3.66
CA VAL A 284 -27.89 -12.75 -3.00
C VAL A 284 -27.81 -13.99 -3.90
N ASN A 285 -28.08 -13.85 -5.21
CA ASN A 285 -28.23 -15.01 -6.08
C ASN A 285 -27.04 -15.27 -7.00
N VAL A 286 -26.29 -14.24 -7.40
CA VAL A 286 -25.20 -14.35 -8.37
C VAL A 286 -23.85 -14.44 -7.65
N VAL A 287 -23.57 -13.55 -6.68
CA VAL A 287 -22.27 -13.51 -5.98
C VAL A 287 -21.90 -14.87 -5.35
N PRO A 288 -22.78 -15.57 -4.60
CA PRO A 288 -22.42 -16.85 -3.99
C PRO A 288 -22.18 -17.99 -5.00
N VAL A 289 -22.64 -17.84 -6.25
CA VAL A 289 -22.44 -18.82 -7.33
C VAL A 289 -21.19 -18.48 -8.16
N VAL A 290 -21.04 -17.20 -8.51
CA VAL A 290 -19.97 -16.71 -9.37
C VAL A 290 -18.65 -16.62 -8.63
N VAL A 291 -18.63 -16.15 -7.37
CA VAL A 291 -17.40 -15.98 -6.60
C VAL A 291 -16.64 -17.31 -6.47
N PRO A 292 -17.23 -18.42 -6.01
CA PRO A 292 -16.53 -19.71 -5.98
C PRO A 292 -16.01 -20.16 -7.35
N LEU A 293 -16.77 -19.92 -8.42
CA LEU A 293 -16.37 -20.28 -9.78
C LEU A 293 -15.17 -19.45 -10.27
N VAL A 294 -15.18 -18.15 -9.99
CA VAL A 294 -14.07 -17.23 -10.28
C VAL A 294 -12.83 -17.63 -9.47
N PHE A 295 -12.99 -17.96 -8.18
CA PHE A 295 -11.90 -18.45 -7.34
C PHE A 295 -11.39 -19.84 -7.75
N ARG A 296 -12.13 -20.65 -8.54
CA ARG A 296 -11.58 -21.88 -9.15
C ARG A 296 -10.58 -21.58 -10.28
N LEU A 297 -10.72 -20.46 -10.97
CA LEU A 297 -9.83 -20.07 -12.06
C LEU A 297 -8.51 -19.50 -11.52
N ARG A 298 -7.39 -20.16 -11.84
CA ARG A 298 -6.04 -19.72 -11.42
C ARG A 298 -5.74 -18.29 -11.83
N ALA A 299 -6.13 -17.89 -13.03
CA ALA A 299 -5.91 -16.53 -13.54
C ALA A 299 -6.64 -15.47 -12.69
N ALA A 300 -7.89 -15.74 -12.30
CA ALA A 300 -8.68 -14.82 -11.50
C ALA A 300 -8.16 -14.72 -10.05
N ARG A 301 -7.79 -15.85 -9.42
CA ARG A 301 -7.12 -15.82 -8.09
C ARG A 301 -5.85 -14.97 -8.11
N ARG A 302 -5.01 -15.14 -9.13
CA ARG A 302 -3.78 -14.36 -9.31
C ARG A 302 -4.06 -12.87 -9.51
N LEU A 303 -5.10 -12.53 -10.27
CA LEU A 303 -5.50 -11.14 -10.46
C LEU A 303 -5.96 -10.50 -9.15
N MET A 304 -6.84 -11.17 -8.39
CA MET A 304 -7.30 -10.67 -7.10
C MET A 304 -6.16 -10.53 -6.10
N PHE A 305 -5.26 -11.53 -6.02
CA PHE A 305 -4.07 -11.44 -5.19
C PHE A 305 -3.26 -10.18 -5.54
N ARG A 306 -2.97 -9.95 -6.82
CA ARG A 306 -2.19 -8.78 -7.27
C ARG A 306 -2.86 -7.44 -6.96
N THR A 307 -4.18 -7.38 -7.03
CA THR A 307 -4.94 -6.17 -6.72
C THR A 307 -4.96 -5.90 -5.21
N ILE A 308 -5.29 -6.89 -4.39
CA ILE A 308 -5.43 -6.72 -2.93
C ILE A 308 -4.06 -6.51 -2.28
N SER A 309 -3.07 -7.33 -2.64
CA SER A 309 -1.69 -7.21 -2.13
C SER A 309 -0.89 -6.05 -2.74
N GLN A 310 -1.48 -5.31 -3.68
CA GLN A 310 -0.82 -4.25 -4.44
C GLN A 310 0.45 -4.67 -5.20
N THR A 311 0.74 -5.97 -5.32
CA THR A 311 1.87 -6.49 -6.12
C THR A 311 1.67 -6.29 -7.63
N GLY A 312 0.47 -5.85 -8.05
CA GLY A 312 0.16 -5.43 -9.40
C GLY A 312 0.53 -3.98 -9.74
N VAL A 313 0.95 -3.16 -8.78
CA VAL A 313 1.35 -1.77 -9.02
C VAL A 313 2.53 -1.73 -9.99
N SER A 314 2.50 -0.77 -10.92
CA SER A 314 3.57 -0.56 -11.89
C SER A 314 3.68 0.92 -12.23
N TYR A 315 4.89 1.37 -12.53
CA TYR A 315 5.25 2.74 -12.85
C TYR A 315 5.69 2.89 -14.31
N ARG A 316 5.09 2.12 -15.24
CA ARG A 316 5.53 2.10 -16.65
C ARG A 316 5.52 3.46 -17.34
N GLY A 317 4.65 4.37 -16.91
CA GLY A 317 4.59 5.75 -17.40
C GLY A 317 5.52 6.73 -16.69
N SER A 318 6.27 6.28 -15.68
CA SER A 318 7.24 7.13 -14.98
C SER A 318 8.44 7.43 -15.87
N ARG A 319 9.00 8.63 -15.75
CA ARG A 319 10.26 9.01 -16.39
C ARG A 319 11.47 8.19 -15.95
N LEU A 320 11.35 7.43 -14.85
CA LEU A 320 12.37 6.48 -14.40
C LEU A 320 12.25 5.11 -15.09
N SER A 321 11.21 4.89 -15.88
CA SER A 321 10.90 3.57 -16.47
C SER A 321 11.28 3.52 -17.94
N MET A 322 12.21 2.63 -18.29
CA MET A 322 12.72 2.50 -19.66
C MET A 322 12.87 1.04 -20.09
N GLY A 323 12.60 0.78 -21.38
CA GLY A 323 12.92 -0.49 -22.02
C GLY A 323 11.99 -1.64 -21.68
N ARG A 324 12.23 -2.76 -22.35
CA ARG A 324 11.49 -4.01 -22.20
C ARG A 324 12.38 -5.19 -22.54
N ALA A 325 12.41 -6.18 -21.66
CA ALA A 325 13.10 -7.44 -21.90
C ALA A 325 12.17 -8.61 -21.57
N GLY A 326 11.79 -9.36 -22.60
CA GLY A 326 10.75 -10.39 -22.49
C GLY A 326 9.37 -9.77 -22.28
N ARG A 327 8.72 -10.10 -21.16
CA ARG A 327 7.44 -9.50 -20.74
C ARG A 327 7.58 -8.43 -19.66
N VAL A 328 8.80 -8.24 -19.13
CA VAL A 328 9.09 -7.24 -18.09
C VAL A 328 9.44 -5.92 -18.74
N HIS A 329 8.83 -4.85 -18.24
CA HIS A 329 9.05 -3.47 -18.68
C HIS A 329 9.72 -2.68 -17.56
N GLY A 330 10.43 -1.60 -17.92
CA GLY A 330 10.70 -0.54 -16.97
C GLY A 330 9.39 -0.10 -16.29
N GLY A 331 9.43 0.08 -14.99
CA GLY A 331 8.30 0.40 -14.12
C GLY A 331 7.57 -0.82 -13.55
N ASP A 332 7.83 -2.03 -14.02
CA ASP A 332 7.27 -3.22 -13.38
C ASP A 332 7.95 -3.48 -12.04
N ARG A 333 7.19 -3.93 -11.03
CA ARG A 333 7.79 -4.56 -9.86
C ARG A 333 8.61 -5.76 -10.32
N LEU A 334 9.84 -5.92 -9.82
CA LEU A 334 10.69 -7.05 -10.19
C LEU A 334 9.94 -8.37 -9.95
N PRO A 335 9.79 -9.25 -10.96
CA PRO A 335 9.15 -10.54 -10.76
C PRO A 335 9.94 -11.40 -9.76
N TRP A 336 9.24 -12.01 -8.81
CA TRP A 336 9.86 -13.00 -7.93
C TRP A 336 10.10 -14.32 -8.67
N VAL A 337 11.27 -14.91 -8.46
CA VAL A 337 11.66 -16.21 -8.98
C VAL A 337 11.75 -17.19 -7.81
N GLN A 338 10.85 -18.17 -7.79
CA GLN A 338 10.87 -19.24 -6.80
C GLN A 338 12.18 -20.04 -6.91
N GLY A 339 12.87 -20.24 -5.78
CA GLY A 339 14.10 -21.03 -5.68
C GLY A 339 15.40 -20.33 -6.11
N ALA A 340 15.33 -19.10 -6.66
CA ALA A 340 16.52 -18.28 -6.94
C ALA A 340 16.77 -17.17 -5.91
N ASP A 341 15.80 -16.95 -5.00
CA ASP A 341 15.77 -15.88 -4.00
C ASP A 341 16.28 -14.52 -4.50
N ASN A 342 15.81 -14.12 -5.69
CA ASN A 342 16.18 -12.84 -6.29
C ASN A 342 15.67 -11.62 -5.50
N PHE A 343 14.92 -11.83 -4.43
CA PHE A 343 14.46 -10.76 -3.54
C PHE A 343 15.41 -10.55 -2.35
N ALA A 344 16.25 -11.51 -1.96
CA ALA A 344 17.21 -11.31 -0.88
C ALA A 344 18.11 -10.07 -1.09
N PRO A 345 18.65 -9.83 -2.31
CA PRO A 345 19.47 -8.65 -2.56
C PRO A 345 18.74 -7.30 -2.43
N LEU A 346 17.40 -7.29 -2.53
CA LEU A 346 16.60 -6.06 -2.41
C LEU A 346 16.62 -5.49 -0.98
N ARG A 347 17.05 -6.26 0.03
CA ARG A 347 17.21 -5.80 1.41
C ARG A 347 18.24 -4.68 1.56
N SER A 348 19.14 -4.52 0.60
CA SER A 348 20.13 -3.41 0.60
C SER A 348 19.49 -2.04 0.41
N LEU A 349 18.27 -1.98 -0.14
CA LEU A 349 17.58 -0.74 -0.50
C LEU A 349 18.45 0.17 -1.37
N ALA A 350 19.25 -0.44 -2.24
CA ALA A 350 20.17 0.25 -3.14
C ALA A 350 19.87 -0.11 -4.61
N TRP A 351 20.28 0.81 -5.49
CA TRP A 351 20.34 0.55 -6.92
C TRP A 351 21.23 -0.66 -7.21
N GLN A 352 20.71 -1.59 -8.01
CA GLN A 352 21.38 -2.85 -8.30
C GLN A 352 21.00 -3.38 -9.68
N VAL A 353 21.89 -4.16 -10.28
CA VAL A 353 21.68 -4.77 -11.60
C VAL A 353 21.45 -6.26 -11.43
N HIS A 354 20.39 -6.77 -12.03
CA HIS A 354 20.06 -8.20 -12.04
C HIS A 354 20.20 -8.74 -13.46
N VAL A 355 20.87 -9.89 -13.58
CA VAL A 355 20.98 -10.65 -14.83
C VAL A 355 20.56 -12.09 -14.57
N TYR A 356 19.69 -12.62 -15.42
CA TYR A 356 19.21 -14.01 -15.30
C TYR A 356 19.82 -14.86 -16.42
N GLY A 357 20.86 -15.61 -16.09
CA GLY A 357 21.70 -16.36 -17.02
C GLY A 357 23.18 -16.03 -16.78
N ALA A 358 23.86 -15.53 -17.82
CA ALA A 358 25.25 -15.09 -17.76
C ALA A 358 25.31 -13.58 -18.04
N ALA A 359 26.09 -12.85 -17.25
CA ALA A 359 26.38 -11.44 -17.50
C ALA A 359 27.48 -11.31 -18.56
N ALA A 360 27.34 -10.35 -19.46
CA ALA A 360 28.41 -10.02 -20.39
C ALA A 360 29.58 -9.35 -19.62
N PRO A 361 30.86 -9.60 -19.99
CA PRO A 361 32.01 -8.98 -19.32
C PRO A 361 31.95 -7.44 -19.28
N GLU A 362 31.36 -6.82 -20.31
CA GLU A 362 31.13 -5.37 -20.35
C GLU A 362 30.17 -4.88 -19.26
N ILE A 363 29.15 -5.67 -18.89
CA ILE A 363 28.23 -5.33 -17.79
C ILE A 363 28.93 -5.47 -16.45
N GLU A 364 29.73 -6.51 -16.25
CA GLU A 364 30.52 -6.66 -15.03
C GLU A 364 31.48 -5.49 -14.84
N ALA A 365 32.16 -5.08 -15.92
CA ALA A 365 33.02 -3.90 -15.91
C ALA A 365 32.25 -2.61 -15.62
N ALA A 366 31.12 -2.38 -16.30
CA ALA A 366 30.30 -1.18 -16.14
C ALA A 366 29.72 -1.06 -14.72
N CYS A 367 29.26 -2.16 -14.12
CA CYS A 367 28.77 -2.20 -12.75
C CYS A 367 29.89 -1.93 -11.74
N ARG A 368 31.08 -2.52 -11.92
CA ARG A 368 32.25 -2.29 -11.05
C ARG A 368 32.72 -0.84 -11.10
N GLU A 369 32.84 -0.26 -12.29
CA GLU A 369 33.21 1.15 -12.48
C GLU A 369 32.23 2.09 -11.76
N ARG A 370 30.94 1.78 -11.80
CA ARG A 370 29.86 2.60 -11.22
C ARG A 370 29.47 2.21 -9.80
N LYS A 371 30.19 1.26 -9.19
CA LYS A 371 29.90 0.71 -7.84
C LYS A 371 28.45 0.23 -7.68
N LEU A 372 27.87 -0.33 -8.75
CA LEU A 372 26.55 -0.96 -8.73
C LEU A 372 26.69 -2.44 -8.39
N ALA A 373 25.89 -2.91 -7.43
CA ALA A 373 25.82 -4.33 -7.12
C ALA A 373 25.26 -5.10 -8.33
N LEU A 374 26.01 -6.09 -8.81
CA LEU A 374 25.57 -6.99 -9.89
C LEU A 374 25.20 -8.35 -9.30
N HIS A 375 23.96 -8.76 -9.51
CA HIS A 375 23.44 -10.06 -9.09
C HIS A 375 23.15 -10.91 -10.33
N VAL A 376 23.89 -12.00 -10.47
CA VAL A 376 23.75 -12.95 -11.57
C VAL A 376 23.08 -14.22 -11.06
N PHE A 377 21.92 -14.55 -11.62
CA PHE A 377 21.15 -15.73 -11.24
C PHE A 377 21.23 -16.77 -12.36
N PRO A 378 21.69 -18.01 -12.09
CA PRO A 378 21.72 -19.07 -13.11
C PRO A 378 20.35 -19.26 -13.76
N TRP A 379 20.33 -19.44 -15.09
CA TRP A 379 19.07 -19.63 -15.81
C TRP A 379 18.46 -21.00 -15.48
N ARG A 380 17.26 -21.00 -14.87
CA ARG A 380 16.51 -22.20 -14.51
C ARG A 380 15.10 -22.20 -15.13
N PRO A 381 14.43 -23.37 -15.27
CA PRO A 381 13.08 -23.45 -15.85
C PRO A 381 12.05 -22.54 -15.19
N GLU A 382 12.13 -22.34 -13.88
CA GLU A 382 11.20 -21.52 -13.08
C GLU A 382 11.21 -20.05 -13.53
N ILE A 383 12.35 -19.55 -14.03
CA ILE A 383 12.50 -18.17 -14.50
C ILE A 383 11.67 -17.94 -15.77
N ARG A 384 11.54 -18.95 -16.65
CA ARG A 384 10.81 -18.82 -17.94
C ARG A 384 9.37 -18.34 -17.73
N GLY A 385 8.72 -18.81 -16.65
CA GLY A 385 7.34 -18.46 -16.31
C GLY A 385 7.13 -17.02 -15.83
N THR A 386 8.20 -16.35 -15.38
CA THR A 386 8.12 -15.01 -14.78
C THR A 386 8.07 -13.87 -15.81
N GLY A 387 8.45 -14.16 -17.06
CA GLY A 387 8.55 -13.16 -18.12
C GLY A 387 9.91 -12.47 -18.24
N LEU A 388 10.86 -12.77 -17.34
CA LEU A 388 12.26 -12.40 -17.48
C LEU A 388 12.88 -13.05 -18.73
N ARG A 389 13.84 -12.38 -19.34
CA ARG A 389 14.57 -12.82 -20.54
C ARG A 389 15.98 -13.26 -20.15
N ARG A 390 16.44 -14.36 -20.75
CA ARG A 390 17.78 -14.90 -20.51
C ARG A 390 18.85 -13.90 -20.96
N ASN A 391 19.85 -13.69 -20.11
CA ASN A 391 20.99 -12.79 -20.29
C ASN A 391 20.62 -11.31 -20.51
N ALA A 392 19.37 -10.92 -20.27
CA ALA A 392 18.97 -9.53 -20.27
C ALA A 392 19.42 -8.83 -18.99
N LEU A 393 19.58 -7.50 -19.08
CA LEU A 393 19.93 -6.64 -17.96
C LEU A 393 18.67 -5.99 -17.39
N TYR A 394 18.55 -6.02 -16.06
CA TYR A 394 17.51 -5.34 -15.30
C TYR A 394 18.16 -4.43 -14.26
N LEU A 395 18.12 -3.10 -14.46
CA LEU A 395 18.45 -2.15 -13.39
C LEU A 395 17.24 -2.04 -12.46
N VAL A 396 17.45 -2.32 -11.18
CA VAL A 396 16.42 -2.35 -10.15
C VAL A 396 16.65 -1.19 -9.17
N ARG A 397 15.57 -0.45 -8.91
CA ARG A 397 15.51 0.65 -7.94
C ARG A 397 15.59 0.14 -6.50
N PRO A 398 15.97 1.00 -5.54
CA PRO A 398 15.87 0.71 -4.10
C PRO A 398 14.52 0.17 -3.62
N ASP A 399 13.42 0.57 -4.25
CA ASP A 399 12.06 0.13 -3.91
C ASP A 399 11.62 -1.18 -4.62
N GLY A 400 12.54 -1.86 -5.31
CA GLY A 400 12.31 -3.16 -5.95
C GLY A 400 11.57 -3.10 -7.30
N TYR A 401 11.43 -1.91 -7.89
CA TYR A 401 10.89 -1.74 -9.23
C TYR A 401 12.01 -1.72 -10.27
N VAL A 402 11.76 -2.30 -11.44
CA VAL A 402 12.68 -2.26 -12.56
C VAL A 402 12.70 -0.84 -13.13
N ALA A 403 13.85 -0.19 -13.16
CA ALA A 403 14.05 1.09 -13.80
C ALA A 403 14.32 0.93 -15.30
N LEU A 404 15.25 0.04 -15.64
CA LEU A 404 15.65 -0.28 -17.01
C LEU A 404 15.58 -1.78 -17.25
N ALA A 405 14.89 -2.20 -18.31
CA ALA A 405 14.94 -3.54 -18.85
C ALA A 405 15.59 -3.52 -20.25
N ASP A 406 16.83 -3.98 -20.37
CA ASP A 406 17.57 -4.03 -21.64
C ASP A 406 17.71 -5.49 -22.12
N PRO A 407 17.06 -5.87 -23.25
CA PRO A 407 17.10 -7.23 -23.77
C PRO A 407 18.48 -7.66 -24.27
N ASP A 408 19.34 -6.71 -24.62
CA ASP A 408 20.65 -6.95 -25.22
C ASP A 408 21.80 -6.75 -24.22
N ALA A 409 21.47 -6.33 -22.99
CA ALA A 409 22.41 -6.12 -21.90
C ALA A 409 23.64 -5.29 -22.29
N ARG A 410 23.41 -4.13 -22.94
CA ARG A 410 24.50 -3.27 -23.43
C ARG A 410 24.97 -2.32 -22.33
N ALA A 411 26.28 -2.28 -22.08
CA ALA A 411 26.86 -1.35 -21.11
C ALA A 411 26.54 0.13 -21.42
N SER A 412 26.47 0.49 -22.70
CA SER A 412 26.13 1.84 -23.16
C SER A 412 24.69 2.25 -22.83
N THR A 413 23.73 1.32 -22.86
CA THR A 413 22.33 1.59 -22.45
C THR A 413 22.27 1.91 -20.97
N LEU A 414 22.96 1.13 -20.13
CA LEU A 414 23.02 1.36 -18.68
C LEU A 414 23.68 2.73 -18.37
N ALA A 415 24.84 3.00 -18.97
CA ALA A 415 25.57 4.25 -18.78
C ALA A 415 24.72 5.47 -19.15
N ARG A 416 24.06 5.42 -20.31
CA ARG A 416 23.16 6.48 -20.77
C ARG A 416 21.97 6.69 -19.83
N TYR A 417 21.32 5.62 -19.38
CA TYR A 417 20.22 5.74 -18.42
C TYR A 417 20.65 6.45 -17.13
N LEU A 418 21.78 6.04 -16.55
CA LEU A 418 22.29 6.64 -15.32
C LEU A 418 22.66 8.11 -15.52
N ALA A 419 23.30 8.44 -16.65
CA ALA A 419 23.65 9.82 -16.99
C ALA A 419 22.41 10.71 -17.19
N GLU A 420 21.38 10.23 -17.88
CA GLU A 420 20.19 11.03 -18.19
C GLU A 420 19.23 11.16 -17.00
N ARG A 421 19.18 10.16 -16.10
CA ARG A 421 18.15 10.07 -15.06
C ARG A 421 18.67 10.31 -13.65
N LEU A 422 19.94 10.02 -13.37
CA LEU A 422 20.51 10.06 -12.02
C LEU A 422 21.75 10.96 -11.90
N ALA A 423 22.39 11.40 -12.98
CA ALA A 423 23.52 12.30 -12.85
C ALA A 423 23.10 13.64 -12.26
N THR A 424 23.75 14.03 -11.16
CA THR A 424 23.76 15.41 -10.71
C THR A 424 24.56 16.23 -11.73
N ARG A 425 23.98 17.31 -12.25
CA ARG A 425 24.78 18.30 -12.98
C ARG A 425 25.81 18.81 -11.98
N GLN A 426 27.10 18.58 -12.24
CA GLN A 426 28.15 19.20 -11.44
C GLN A 426 27.93 20.73 -11.54
N SER A 427 27.64 21.34 -10.39
CA SER A 427 27.60 22.80 -10.22
C SER A 427 29.01 23.35 -10.17
#